data_AF-A0A7K1GH91-F1
#
_entry.id   AF-A0A7K1GH91-F1
#
_cell.length_a   1.000
_cell.length_b   1.000
_cell.length_c   1.000
_cell.angle_alpha   90.00
_cell.angle_beta   90.00
_cell.angle_gamma   90.00
#
_symmetry.space_group_name_H-M   'P 1'
#
loop_
_entity.id
_entity.type
_entity.pdbx_description
1 polymer ?
#
loop_
_entity_poly.entity_id
_entity_poly.type
_entity_poly.pdbx_seq_one_letter_code
_entity_poly.pdbx_strand_id
1 'polypeptide(L)' 'SSTLISLLLGIPLGIWAAKSERVATIIRPILDFMQTMPAFVYLIPAAMLFGIGRVPGIIATVIFAMPPAVRLTSLGIR' A
#
# COMPACT_ATOMS: atom_id res chain seq x y z
N SER A 1 -10.18 10.71 4.46
CA SER A 1 -9.45 11.10 3.23
C SER A 1 -8.42 10.05 2.81
N SER A 2 -7.56 9.55 3.70
CA SER A 2 -6.55 8.52 3.37
C SER A 2 -7.12 7.21 2.83
N THR A 3 -8.27 6.77 3.35
CA THR A 3 -8.99 5.56 2.91
C THR A 3 -9.42 5.62 1.44
N LEU A 4 -9.86 6.79 0.96
CA LEU A 4 -10.24 6.99 -0.44
C LEU A 4 -9.02 6.85 -1.38
N ILE A 5 -7.87 7.37 -0.97
CA ILE A 5 -6.61 7.28 -1.72
C ILE A 5 -6.14 5.82 -1.78
N SER A 6 -6.19 5.11 -0.65
CA SER A 6 -5.87 3.67 -0.60
C SER A 6 -6.79 2.83 -1.48
N LEU A 7 -8.09 3.14 -1.55
CA LEU A 7 -9.03 2.44 -2.42
C LEU A 7 -8.77 2.75 -3.90
N LEU A 8 -8.55 4.02 -4.24
CA LEU A 8 -8.27 4.46 -5.62
C LEU A 8 -6.99 3.84 -6.19
N LEU A 9 -5.98 3.58 -5.35
CA LEU A 9 -4.74 2.94 -5.78
C LEU A 9 -4.81 1.42 -5.65
N GLY A 10 -5.35 0.92 -4.54
CA GLY A 10 -5.38 -0.51 -4.21
C GLY A 10 -6.28 -1.33 -5.12
N ILE A 11 -7.42 -0.77 -5.55
CA ILE A 11 -8.37 -1.47 -6.42
C ILE A 11 -7.79 -1.71 -7.82
N PRO A 12 -7.30 -0.69 -8.56
CA PRO A 12 -6.67 -0.91 -9.86
C PRO A 12 -5.45 -1.83 -9.80
N LEU A 13 -4.60 -1.67 -8.78
CA LEU A 13 -3.43 -2.54 -8.56
C LEU A 13 -3.86 -3.99 -8.29
N GLY A 14 -4.92 -4.20 -7.49
CA GLY A 14 -5.49 -5.52 -7.22
C GLY A 14 -6.10 -6.18 -8.45
N ILE A 15 -6.85 -5.43 -9.27
CA ILE A 15 -7.38 -5.91 -10.56
C ILE A 15 -6.25 -6.34 -11.49
N TRP A 16 -5.18 -5.53 -11.58
CA TRP A 16 -4.08 -5.80 -12.48
C TRP A 16 -3.24 -6.99 -12.05
N ALA A 17 -3.00 -7.13 -10.74
CA ALA A 17 -2.36 -8.30 -10.14
C ALA A 17 -3.20 -9.58 -10.34
N ALA A 18 -4.53 -9.50 -10.28
CA ALA A 18 -5.41 -10.64 -10.54
C ALA A 18 -5.35 -11.12 -12.00
N LYS A 19 -5.25 -10.18 -12.95
CA LYS A 19 -5.25 -10.48 -14.39
C LYS A 19 -3.89 -10.88 -14.95
N SER A 20 -2.78 -10.65 -14.25
CA SER A 20 -1.44 -10.94 -14.77
C SER A 20 -0.51 -11.53 -13.72
N GLU A 21 -0.08 -12.78 -13.95
CA GLU A 21 0.86 -13.48 -13.07
C GLU A 21 2.19 -12.71 -12.92
N ARG A 22 2.69 -12.08 -13.99
CA ARG A 22 3.92 -11.27 -13.97
C ARG A 22 3.79 -10.07 -13.04
N VAL A 23 2.64 -9.39 -13.08
CA VAL A 23 2.35 -8.24 -12.22
C VAL A 23 2.21 -8.69 -10.77
N ALA A 24 1.54 -9.82 -10.52
CA ALA A 24 1.44 -10.42 -9.20
C ALA A 24 2.82 -10.78 -8.62
N THR A 25 3.73 -11.35 -9.40
CA THR A 25 5.09 -11.71 -8.95
C THR A 25 5.92 -10.49 -8.54
N ILE A 26 5.74 -9.34 -9.20
CA ILE A 26 6.46 -8.11 -8.87
C ILE A 26 5.82 -7.36 -7.69
N ILE A 27 4.48 -7.32 -7.64
CA ILE A 27 3.75 -6.58 -6.60
C ILE A 27 3.84 -7.31 -5.26
N ARG A 28 3.81 -8.64 -5.21
CA ARG A 28 3.87 -9.43 -3.97
C ARG A 28 5.05 -9.05 -3.06
N PRO A 29 6.32 -9.01 -3.51
CA PRO A 29 7.44 -8.55 -2.71
C PRO A 29 7.26 -7.14 -2.13
N ILE A 30 6.68 -6.22 -2.91
CA ILE A 30 6.44 -4.83 -2.47
C ILE A 30 5.39 -4.83 -1.35
N LEU A 31 4.29 -5.56 -1.53
CA LEU A 31 3.24 -5.66 -0.52
C LEU A 31 3.75 -6.35 0.76
N ASP A 32 4.57 -7.38 0.62
CA ASP A 32 5.17 -8.10 1.73
C ASP A 32 6.16 -7.19 2.48
N PHE A 33 6.93 -6.36 1.78
CA PHE A 33 7.77 -5.33 2.39
C PHE A 33 6.93 -4.32 3.17
N MET A 34 5.87 -3.78 2.56
CA MET A 34 4.97 -2.82 3.19
C MET A 34 4.28 -3.37 4.46
N GLN A 35 4.01 -4.68 4.52
CA GLN A 35 3.42 -5.32 5.71
C GLN A 35 4.43 -5.71 6.77
N THR A 36 5.69 -5.97 6.42
CA THR A 36 6.69 -6.52 7.34
C THR A 36 7.50 -5.45 8.06
N MET A 37 7.74 -4.28 7.47
CA MET A 37 8.47 -3.25 8.22
C MET A 37 7.55 -2.48 9.19
N PRO A 38 8.08 -2.09 10.36
CA PRO A 38 7.36 -1.27 11.33
C PRO A 38 7.02 0.13 10.79
N ALA A 39 5.88 0.68 11.23
CA ALA A 39 5.41 2.01 10.85
C ALA A 39 6.45 3.13 11.02
N PHE A 40 7.24 3.04 12.08
CA PHE A 40 8.27 4.02 12.43
C PHE A 40 9.33 4.17 11.34
N VAL A 41 9.63 3.10 10.60
CA VAL A 41 10.65 3.10 9.54
C VAL A 41 10.22 3.99 8.38
N TYR A 42 8.94 4.06 8.07
CA TYR A 42 8.40 4.93 7.02
C TYR A 42 8.12 6.35 7.53
N LEU A 43 7.79 6.48 8.82
CA LEU A 43 7.45 7.76 9.43
C LEU A 43 8.67 8.68 9.62
N ILE A 44 9.86 8.14 9.93
CA ILE A 44 11.07 8.95 10.13
C ILE A 44 11.46 9.69 8.83
N PRO A 45 11.64 9.02 7.68
CA PRO A 45 11.96 9.72 6.42
C PRO A 45 10.83 10.65 5.98
N ALA A 46 9.58 10.24 6.14
CA ALA A 46 8.43 11.07 5.78
C ALA A 46 8.39 12.36 6.62
N ALA A 47 8.69 12.28 7.93
CA ALA A 47 8.78 13.44 8.80
C ALA A 47 9.97 14.35 8.47
N MET A 48 11.11 13.79 8.04
CA MET A 48 12.27 14.57 7.60
C MET A 48 11.99 15.35 6.30
N LEU A 49 11.25 14.75 5.36
CA LEU A 49 10.97 15.36 4.05
C LEU A 49 9.76 16.30 4.07
N PHE A 50 8.72 15.97 4.83
CA PHE A 50 7.43 16.69 4.82
C PHE A 50 7.11 17.41 6.14
N GLY A 51 8.03 17.37 7.11
CA GLY A 51 7.82 17.89 8.45
C GLY A 51 6.92 16.99 9.31
N ILE A 52 6.86 17.31 10.61
CA ILE A 52 5.98 16.62 11.55
C ILE A 52 4.55 17.16 11.35
N GLY A 53 3.59 16.27 11.09
CA GLY A 53 2.21 16.70 10.89
C GLY A 53 1.31 15.61 10.31
N ARG A 54 0.21 16.02 9.65
CA ARG A 54 -0.76 15.09 9.04
C ARG A 54 -0.17 14.27 7.90
N VAL A 55 0.78 14.80 7.14
CA VAL A 55 1.30 14.16 5.91
C VAL A 55 1.99 12.82 6.19
N PRO A 56 2.95 12.71 7.13
CA PRO A 56 3.54 11.42 7.50
C PRO A 56 2.50 10.39 7.98
N GLY A 57 1.50 10.83 8.75
CA GLY A 57 0.43 9.96 9.23
C GLY A 57 -0.42 9.37 8.09
N ILE A 58 -0.73 10.18 7.07
CA ILE A 58 -1.44 9.72 5.86
C ILE A 58 -0.58 8.70 5.11
N ILE A 59 0.71 8.98 4.91
CA ILE A 59 1.64 8.08 4.20
C ILE A 59 1.71 6.72 4.91
N ALA A 60 1.92 6.70 6.23
CA ALA A 60 1.97 5.46 7.00
C ALA A 60 0.65 4.67 6.91
N THR A 61 -0.49 5.36 6.96
CA THR A 61 -1.81 4.72 6.83
C THR A 61 -1.99 4.08 5.46
N VAL A 62 -1.60 4.77 4.39
CA VAL A 62 -1.70 4.25 3.02
C VAL A 62 -0.80 3.02 2.86
N ILE A 63 0.44 3.07 3.34
CA ILE A 63 1.38 1.95 3.27
C ILE A 63 0.82 0.72 3.99
N PHE A 64 0.20 0.89 5.16
CA PHE A 64 -0.39 -0.23 5.90
C PHE A 64 -1.69 -0.75 5.30
N ALA A 65 -2.54 0.11 4.74
CA ALA A 65 -3.85 -0.27 4.21
C ALA A 65 -3.80 -0.85 2.79
N MET A 66 -2.76 -0.53 2.02
CA MET A 66 -2.62 -0.96 0.62
C MET A 66 -2.47 -2.49 0.46
N PRO A 67 -1.60 -3.20 1.20
CA PRO A 67 -1.41 -4.64 1.03
C PRO A 67 -2.65 -5.51 1.22
N PRO A 68 -3.46 -5.35 2.30
CA PRO A 68 -4.70 -6.12 2.43
C PRO A 68 -5.71 -5.73 1.35
N ALA A 69 -5.82 -4.45 0.97
CA ALA A 69 -6.73 -4.02 -0.09
C ALA A 69 -6.39 -4.71 -1.43
N VAL A 70 -5.12 -4.69 -1.83
CA VAL A 70 -4.67 -5.32 -3.08
C VAL A 70 -4.84 -6.84 -3.04
N ARG A 71 -4.54 -7.51 -1.91
CA ARG A 71 -4.74 -8.97 -1.75
C ARG A 71 -6.22 -9.35 -1.85
N LEU A 72 -7.09 -8.66 -1.12
CA LEU A 72 -8.53 -8.94 -1.11
C LEU A 72 -9.16 -8.69 -2.48
N THR A 73 -8.79 -7.59 -3.16
CA THR A 73 -9.24 -7.33 -4.54
C THR A 73 -8.71 -8.39 -5.49
N SER A 74 -7.44 -8.79 -5.38
CA SER A 74 -6.88 -9.81 -6.26
C SER A 74 -7.53 -11.17 -6.08
N LEU A 75 -7.84 -11.57 -4.85
CA LEU A 75 -8.54 -12.82 -4.53
C LEU A 75 -10.02 -12.79 -4.94
N GLY A 76 -10.68 -11.64 -4.82
CA GLY A 76 -12.10 -11.52 -5.20
C GLY A 76 -12.34 -11.52 -6.71
N ILE A 77 -11.31 -11.24 -7.51
CA ILE A 77 -11.39 -11.20 -8.98
C ILE A 77 -10.94 -12.51 -9.63
N ARG A 78 -10.04 -13.25 -8.97
CA ARG A 78 -9.56 -14.56 -9.43
C ARG A 78 -10.57 -15.64 -9.09
#